data_AF-K1SGE2-F1
#
_entry.id   AF-K1SGE2-F1
#
_cell.length_a   1.000
_cell.length_b   1.000
_cell.length_c   1.000
_cell.angle_alpha   90.00
_cell.angle_beta   90.00
_cell.angle_gamma   90.00
#
_symmetry.space_group_name_H-M   'P 1'
#
loop_
_entity.id
_entity.type
_entity.pdbx_description
1 polymer ?
#
loop_
_entity_poly.entity_id
_entity_poly.type
_entity_poly.pdbx_seq_one_letter_code
_entity_poly.pdbx_strand_id
1 'polypeptide(L)'
;MTKKDRFVCWLPCKPYVKQFLLYNFNAPDDTWTEIVNLSPDKELQNDFLSRLAKPGRYENRYRTLARYTANVAVEIRRDDFYRYGWAMSNTEVVAFGSKVERRIKQMLFLYLDTHVSIGIPLSTAIRNFQNSFGFDDDTWSYETIRREYNRHGYRKTVENTTI
;
A
#
# COMPACT_ATOMS: atom_id res chain seq x y z
N MET A 1 -16.50 -0.32 -29.11
CA MET A 1 -15.39 -0.84 -28.29
C MET A 1 -15.85 -2.10 -27.60
N THR A 2 -15.21 -3.23 -27.85
CA THR A 2 -15.48 -4.48 -27.13
C THR A 2 -15.06 -4.31 -25.67
N LYS A 3 -16.00 -4.49 -24.73
CA LYS A 3 -15.69 -4.48 -23.29
C LYS A 3 -14.63 -5.56 -23.04
N LYS A 4 -13.47 -5.16 -22.55
CA LYS A 4 -12.41 -6.10 -22.19
C LYS A 4 -12.73 -6.63 -20.79
N ASP A 5 -12.99 -7.93 -20.69
CA ASP A 5 -13.14 -8.57 -19.38
C ASP A 5 -11.85 -8.38 -18.58
N ARG A 6 -11.97 -7.68 -17.44
CA ARG A 6 -10.86 -7.50 -16.49
C ARG A 6 -10.98 -8.54 -15.39
N PHE A 7 -9.87 -9.23 -15.15
CA PHE A 7 -9.75 -10.17 -14.04
C PHE A 7 -9.14 -9.41 -12.87
N VAL A 8 -9.75 -9.51 -11.71
CA VAL A 8 -9.33 -8.76 -10.52
C VAL A 8 -9.22 -9.68 -9.31
N CYS A 9 -8.29 -9.34 -8.42
CA CYS A 9 -8.29 -9.83 -7.06
C CYS A 9 -8.58 -8.66 -6.12
N TRP A 10 -9.56 -8.85 -5.24
CA TRP A 10 -9.90 -7.88 -4.21
C TRP A 10 -8.90 -7.99 -3.07
N LEU A 11 -8.20 -6.89 -2.80
CA LEU A 11 -7.23 -6.79 -1.73
C LEU A 11 -7.80 -5.92 -0.59
N PRO A 12 -8.15 -6.51 0.56
CA PRO A 12 -8.36 -5.77 1.79
C PRO A 12 -7.07 -5.05 2.19
N CYS A 13 -7.17 -3.76 2.50
CA CYS A 13 -6.04 -2.91 2.86
C CYS A 13 -6.46 -1.80 3.83
N LYS A 14 -5.47 -1.10 4.38
CA LYS A 14 -5.71 0.15 5.11
C LYS A 14 -5.99 1.29 4.13
N PRO A 15 -6.74 2.34 4.51
CA PRO A 15 -7.08 3.45 3.61
C PRO A 15 -5.87 4.08 2.92
N TYR A 16 -4.80 4.38 3.65
CA TYR A 16 -3.58 4.96 3.07
C TYR A 16 -2.82 4.00 2.13
N VAL A 17 -2.97 2.69 2.31
CA VAL A 17 -2.42 1.70 1.37
C VAL A 17 -3.22 1.72 0.08
N LYS A 18 -4.56 1.75 0.16
CA LYS A 18 -5.43 1.93 -1.01
C LYS A 18 -5.05 3.21 -1.77
N GLN A 19 -4.96 4.33 -1.07
CA GLN A 19 -4.66 5.62 -1.67
C GLN A 19 -3.29 5.63 -2.35
N PHE A 20 -2.27 5.07 -1.70
CA PHE A 20 -0.95 4.92 -2.32
C PHE A 20 -1.01 4.08 -3.60
N LEU A 21 -1.70 2.94 -3.57
CA LEU A 21 -1.79 2.06 -4.74
C LEU A 21 -2.54 2.75 -5.89
N LEU A 22 -3.63 3.46 -5.61
CA LEU A 22 -4.36 4.21 -6.64
C LEU A 22 -3.51 5.37 -7.17
N TYR A 23 -2.87 6.16 -6.30
CA TYR A 23 -2.04 7.28 -6.72
C TYR A 23 -0.93 6.85 -7.69
N ASN A 24 -0.28 5.71 -7.44
CA ASN A 24 0.87 5.26 -8.23
C ASN A 24 0.52 4.33 -9.39
N PHE A 25 -0.59 3.58 -9.30
CA PHE A 25 -0.89 2.46 -10.19
C PHE A 25 -2.34 2.42 -10.68
N ASN A 26 -3.14 3.48 -10.50
CA ASN A 26 -4.50 3.50 -11.02
C ASN A 26 -4.51 3.43 -12.56
N ALA A 27 -5.35 2.56 -13.10
CA ALA A 27 -5.48 2.30 -14.54
C ALA A 27 -6.97 2.27 -14.95
N PRO A 28 -7.71 3.38 -14.76
CA PRO A 28 -9.15 3.41 -14.88
C PRO A 28 -9.63 3.15 -16.32
N ASP A 29 -10.89 2.75 -16.44
CA ASP A 29 -11.63 2.71 -17.71
C ASP A 29 -13.10 3.12 -17.52
N ASP A 30 -13.89 3.05 -18.59
CA ASP A 30 -15.31 3.41 -18.60
C ASP A 30 -16.17 2.66 -17.57
N THR A 31 -15.68 1.51 -17.06
CA THR A 31 -16.40 0.65 -16.10
C THR A 31 -15.75 0.65 -14.72
N TRP A 32 -14.42 0.77 -14.66
CA TRP A 32 -13.61 0.71 -13.44
C TRP A 32 -12.94 2.06 -13.17
N THR A 33 -13.49 2.82 -12.23
CA THR A 33 -12.92 4.10 -11.79
C THR A 33 -11.68 3.92 -10.90
N GLU A 34 -11.65 2.85 -10.11
CA GLU A 34 -10.57 2.50 -9.19
C GLU A 34 -10.09 1.07 -9.47
N ILE A 35 -8.99 0.94 -10.22
CA ILE A 35 -8.36 -0.35 -10.47
C ILE A 35 -6.85 -0.20 -10.53
N VAL A 36 -6.15 -1.06 -9.78
CA VAL A 36 -4.70 -1.02 -9.64
C VAL A 36 -4.05 -1.96 -10.62
N ASN A 37 -3.16 -1.44 -11.46
CA ASN A 37 -2.33 -2.24 -12.35
C ASN A 37 -0.87 -2.18 -11.88
N LEU A 38 -0.40 -3.28 -11.27
CA LEU A 38 0.97 -3.39 -10.75
C LEU A 38 2.03 -3.65 -11.82
N SER A 39 1.66 -3.77 -13.11
CA SER A 39 2.62 -4.12 -14.16
C SER A 39 3.82 -3.17 -14.36
N PRO A 40 3.73 -1.86 -14.03
CA PRO A 40 4.90 -0.97 -14.04
C PRO A 40 5.94 -1.33 -12.96
N ASP A 41 5.52 -1.97 -11.86
CA ASP A 41 6.38 -2.33 -10.75
C ASP A 41 6.57 -3.85 -10.67
N LYS A 42 7.63 -4.35 -11.30
CA LYS A 42 7.88 -5.80 -11.39
C LYS A 42 8.12 -6.46 -10.04
N GLU A 43 8.73 -5.77 -9.09
CA GLU A 43 8.97 -6.34 -7.77
C GLU A 43 7.65 -6.54 -7.04
N LEU A 44 6.80 -5.51 -7.04
CA LEU A 44 5.50 -5.55 -6.38
C LEU A 44 4.53 -6.51 -7.09
N GLN A 45 4.56 -6.53 -8.43
CA GLN A 45 3.79 -7.46 -9.25
C GLN A 45 4.16 -8.92 -8.95
N ASN A 46 5.45 -9.26 -8.95
CA ASN A 46 5.90 -10.63 -8.70
C ASN A 46 5.57 -11.08 -7.27
N ASP A 47 5.76 -10.19 -6.29
CA ASP A 47 5.38 -10.46 -4.90
C ASP A 47 3.87 -10.72 -4.79
N PHE A 48 3.05 -9.88 -5.42
CA PHE A 48 1.60 -10.06 -5.47
C PHE A 48 1.19 -11.40 -6.10
N LEU A 49 1.72 -11.72 -7.29
CA LEU A 49 1.41 -12.96 -8.00
C LEU A 49 1.83 -14.21 -7.21
N SER A 50 2.97 -14.15 -6.50
CA SER A 50 3.45 -15.27 -5.67
C SER A 50 2.52 -15.61 -4.50
N ARG A 51 1.63 -14.69 -4.14
CA ARG A 51 0.69 -14.80 -3.01
C ARG A 51 -0.72 -15.20 -3.43
N LEU A 52 -1.01 -15.15 -4.72
CA LEU A 52 -2.28 -15.59 -5.26
C LEU A 52 -2.43 -17.10 -5.07
N ALA A 53 -3.65 -17.49 -4.73
CA ALA A 53 -4.06 -18.88 -4.62
C ALA A 53 -5.45 -19.07 -5.25
N LYS A 54 -5.71 -20.30 -5.69
CA LYS A 54 -7.07 -20.73 -5.98
C LYS A 54 -7.84 -20.86 -4.65
N PRO A 55 -9.11 -20.46 -4.57
CA PRO A 55 -9.89 -20.55 -3.34
C PRO A 55 -9.91 -21.99 -2.79
N GLY A 56 -9.85 -22.13 -1.47
CA GLY A 56 -9.89 -23.43 -0.78
C GLY A 56 -8.68 -23.76 0.10
N ARG A 57 -7.70 -22.85 0.25
CA ARG A 57 -6.70 -23.00 1.31
C ARG A 57 -7.32 -22.73 2.68
N TYR A 58 -7.27 -23.71 3.56
CA TYR A 58 -7.65 -23.57 4.96
C TYR A 58 -6.71 -22.60 5.68
N GLU A 59 -7.26 -21.64 6.42
CA GLU A 59 -6.50 -20.68 7.22
C GLU A 59 -7.05 -20.57 8.64
N ASN A 60 -6.15 -20.51 9.62
CA ASN A 60 -6.52 -20.35 11.04
C ASN A 60 -5.81 -19.16 11.72
N ARG A 61 -4.79 -18.54 11.10
CA ARG A 61 -3.95 -17.51 11.73
C ARG A 61 -4.62 -16.14 11.79
N TYR A 62 -5.32 -15.73 10.74
CA TYR A 62 -6.10 -14.50 10.70
C TYR A 62 -7.55 -14.83 10.32
N ARG A 63 -8.43 -14.96 11.32
CA ARG A 63 -9.87 -15.21 11.06
C ARG A 63 -10.61 -13.98 10.57
N THR A 64 -10.20 -12.79 11.00
CA THR A 64 -10.84 -11.52 10.63
C THR A 64 -9.78 -10.44 10.37
N LEU A 65 -10.00 -9.65 9.32
CA LEU A 65 -9.16 -8.52 8.93
C LEU A 65 -9.77 -7.19 9.40
N ALA A 66 -10.14 -7.09 10.68
CA ALA A 66 -10.90 -5.95 11.21
C ALA A 66 -10.20 -4.57 11.03
N ARG A 67 -8.88 -4.54 10.86
CA ARG A 67 -8.09 -3.31 10.64
C ARG A 67 -8.03 -2.87 9.16
N TYR A 68 -8.57 -3.68 8.25
CA TYR A 68 -8.51 -3.49 6.81
C TYR A 68 -9.88 -2.99 6.35
N THR A 69 -10.14 -1.70 6.57
CA THR A 69 -11.45 -1.07 6.33
C THR A 69 -11.67 -0.70 4.87
N ALA A 70 -10.62 -0.74 4.03
CA ALA A 70 -10.68 -0.43 2.61
C ALA A 70 -10.42 -1.69 1.77
N ASN A 71 -10.94 -1.68 0.54
CA ASN A 71 -10.66 -2.70 -0.46
C ASN A 71 -10.22 -2.02 -1.75
N VAL A 72 -9.29 -2.65 -2.46
CA VAL A 72 -8.83 -2.20 -3.78
C VAL A 72 -8.84 -3.36 -4.76
N ALA A 73 -9.30 -3.12 -5.99
CA ALA A 73 -9.26 -4.10 -7.06
C ALA A 73 -7.87 -4.06 -7.72
N VAL A 74 -7.14 -5.17 -7.67
CA VAL A 74 -5.86 -5.33 -8.36
C VAL A 74 -6.07 -6.15 -9.63
N GLU A 75 -5.70 -5.58 -10.78
CA GLU A 75 -5.81 -6.22 -12.09
C GLU A 75 -4.83 -7.39 -12.22
N ILE A 76 -5.35 -8.52 -12.68
CA ILE A 76 -4.62 -9.74 -12.97
C ILE A 76 -4.76 -10.05 -14.45
N ARG A 77 -3.69 -10.54 -15.08
CA ARG A 77 -3.78 -11.04 -16.46
C ARG A 77 -4.59 -12.33 -16.48
N ARG A 78 -5.32 -12.57 -17.57
CA ARG A 78 -6.09 -13.81 -17.76
C ARG A 78 -5.25 -15.06 -17.48
N ASP A 79 -4.01 -15.11 -17.99
CA ASP A 79 -3.13 -16.27 -17.81
C ASP A 79 -2.73 -16.48 -16.34
N ASP A 80 -2.44 -15.39 -15.63
CA ASP A 80 -2.07 -15.41 -14.22
C ASP A 80 -3.25 -15.84 -13.34
N PHE A 81 -4.47 -15.42 -13.70
CA PHE A 81 -5.72 -15.82 -13.03
C PHE A 81 -5.90 -17.34 -13.04
N TYR A 82 -5.69 -17.99 -14.18
CA TYR A 82 -5.84 -19.44 -14.30
C TYR A 82 -4.65 -20.22 -13.71
N ARG A 83 -3.45 -19.64 -13.74
CA ARG A 83 -2.22 -20.26 -13.25
C ARG A 83 -2.10 -20.19 -11.72
N TYR A 84 -2.17 -19.00 -11.15
CA TYR A 84 -1.92 -18.74 -9.74
C TYR A 84 -3.21 -18.64 -8.92
N GLY A 85 -4.29 -18.18 -9.53
CA GLY A 85 -5.59 -17.99 -8.88
C GLY A 85 -5.99 -16.52 -8.81
N TRP A 86 -7.01 -16.23 -8.01
CA TRP A 86 -7.67 -14.91 -7.96
C TRP A 86 -8.01 -14.42 -6.56
N ALA A 87 -7.55 -15.14 -5.53
CA ALA A 87 -7.75 -14.80 -4.15
C ALA A 87 -6.43 -14.85 -3.41
N MET A 88 -6.32 -14.06 -2.34
CA MET A 88 -5.25 -14.17 -1.35
C MET A 88 -5.83 -14.63 -0.04
N SER A 89 -5.05 -15.43 0.68
CA SER A 89 -5.34 -15.79 2.07
C SER A 89 -5.12 -14.57 2.98
N ASN A 90 -5.81 -14.48 4.12
CA ASN A 90 -5.70 -13.35 5.03
C ASN A 90 -4.25 -13.13 5.51
N THR A 91 -3.48 -14.20 5.70
CA THR A 91 -2.05 -14.11 6.05
C THR A 91 -1.26 -13.44 4.94
N GLU A 92 -1.54 -13.80 3.69
CA GLU A 92 -0.87 -13.21 2.53
C GLU A 92 -1.30 -11.77 2.28
N VAL A 93 -2.57 -11.44 2.52
CA VAL A 93 -3.07 -10.05 2.51
C VAL A 93 -2.30 -9.19 3.52
N VAL A 94 -2.10 -9.70 4.75
CA VAL A 94 -1.34 -9.00 5.78
C VAL A 94 0.13 -8.85 5.39
N ALA A 95 0.75 -9.90 4.85
CA ALA A 95 2.14 -9.88 4.42
C ALA A 95 2.39 -8.90 3.27
N PHE A 96 1.55 -8.95 2.23
CA PHE A 96 1.59 -8.03 1.10
C PHE A 96 1.36 -6.59 1.55
N GLY A 97 0.31 -6.36 2.35
CA GLY A 97 0.01 -5.05 2.92
C GLY A 97 1.19 -4.50 3.72
N SER A 98 1.85 -5.32 4.54
CA SER A 98 3.04 -4.92 5.31
C SER A 98 4.21 -4.50 4.42
N LYS A 99 4.39 -5.18 3.27
CA LYS A 99 5.42 -4.81 2.28
C LYS A 99 5.13 -3.46 1.66
N VAL A 100 3.88 -3.21 1.23
CA VAL A 100 3.47 -1.90 0.68
C VAL A 100 3.60 -0.81 1.74
N GLU A 101 3.12 -1.06 2.97
CA GLU A 101 3.25 -0.12 4.08
C GLU A 101 4.70 0.27 4.37
N ARG A 102 5.62 -0.70 4.34
CA ARG A 102 7.05 -0.42 4.53
C ARG A 102 7.56 0.55 3.47
N ARG A 103 7.17 0.37 2.21
CA ARG A 103 7.57 1.25 1.10
C ARG A 103 6.97 2.65 1.24
N ILE A 104 5.69 2.76 1.61
CA ILE A 104 5.04 4.04 1.90
C ILE A 104 5.79 4.78 3.01
N LYS A 105 6.12 4.09 4.10
CA LYS A 105 6.85 4.67 5.24
C LYS A 105 8.27 5.09 4.87
N GLN A 106 8.98 4.30 4.06
CA GLN A 106 10.31 4.66 3.56
C GLN A 106 10.25 5.96 2.73
N MET A 107 9.27 6.07 1.84
CA MET A 107 9.04 7.27 1.04
C MET A 107 8.69 8.48 1.92
N LEU A 108 7.82 8.30 2.92
CA LEU A 108 7.48 9.31 3.90
C LEU A 108 8.72 9.81 4.64
N PHE A 109 9.52 8.90 5.21
CA PHE A 109 10.68 9.27 6.01
C PHE A 109 11.74 9.97 5.16
N LEU A 110 12.02 9.46 3.96
CA LEU A 110 12.95 10.12 3.04
C LEU A 110 12.49 11.55 2.69
N TYR A 111 11.19 11.72 2.39
CA TYR A 111 10.62 13.02 2.09
C TYR A 111 10.76 13.98 3.27
N LEU A 112 10.34 13.56 4.46
CA LEU A 112 10.39 14.39 5.66
C LEU A 112 11.82 14.72 6.08
N ASP A 113 12.72 13.73 6.11
CA ASP A 113 14.13 13.92 6.45
C ASP A 113 14.78 14.97 5.51
N THR A 114 14.50 14.89 4.20
CA THR A 114 15.02 15.83 3.21
C THR A 114 14.51 17.25 3.44
N HIS A 115 13.19 17.41 3.62
CA HIS A 115 12.57 18.73 3.79
C HIS A 115 12.98 19.39 5.12
N VAL A 116 13.06 18.62 6.20
CA VAL A 116 13.53 19.12 7.50
C VAL A 116 15.00 19.52 7.42
N SER A 117 15.84 18.77 6.71
CA SER A 117 17.27 19.07 6.55
C SER A 117 17.53 20.37 5.78
N ILE A 118 16.64 20.76 4.86
CA ILE A 118 16.71 22.05 4.15
C ILE A 118 16.02 23.20 4.93
N GLY A 119 15.61 22.98 6.17
CA GLY A 119 15.05 24.00 7.06
C GLY A 119 13.54 24.18 7.01
N ILE A 120 12.78 23.31 6.32
CA ILE A 120 11.32 23.37 6.32
C ILE A 120 10.78 22.81 7.65
N PRO A 121 9.87 23.51 8.35
CA PRO A 121 9.24 22.99 9.56
C PRO A 121 8.56 21.64 9.31
N LEU A 122 8.72 20.68 10.23
CA LEU A 122 8.15 19.34 10.11
C LEU A 122 6.63 19.36 9.85
N SER A 123 5.90 20.27 10.50
CA SER A 123 4.46 20.43 10.30
C SER A 123 4.10 20.78 8.86
N THR A 124 4.86 21.69 8.26
CA THR A 124 4.72 22.08 6.85
C THR A 124 5.11 20.93 5.92
N ALA A 125 6.21 20.23 6.22
CA ALA A 125 6.66 19.08 5.42
C ALA A 125 5.62 17.94 5.41
N ILE A 126 4.98 17.63 6.55
CA ILE A 126 3.92 16.62 6.63
C ILE A 126 2.70 17.03 5.80
N ARG A 127 2.25 18.28 5.90
CA ARG A 127 1.12 18.78 5.10
C ARG A 127 1.43 18.77 3.60
N ASN A 128 2.64 19.15 3.22
CA ASN A 128 3.08 19.09 1.84
C ASN A 128 3.10 17.65 1.33
N PHE A 129 3.61 16.70 2.11
CA PHE A 129 3.55 15.27 1.78
C PHE A 129 2.11 14.80 1.57
N GLN A 130 1.21 15.09 2.52
CA GLN A 130 -0.20 14.74 2.42
C GLN A 130 -0.83 15.28 1.14
N ASN A 131 -0.61 16.56 0.83
CA ASN A 131 -1.14 17.20 -0.39
C ASN A 131 -0.53 16.61 -1.67
N SER A 132 0.79 16.37 -1.71
CA SER A 132 1.46 15.85 -2.91
C SER A 132 1.00 14.44 -3.28
N PHE A 133 0.78 13.58 -2.28
CA PHE A 133 0.38 12.18 -2.49
C PHE A 133 -1.14 11.95 -2.34
N GLY A 134 -1.92 13.01 -2.14
CA GLY A 134 -3.37 12.94 -2.00
C GLY A 134 -3.82 12.17 -0.76
N PHE A 135 -3.07 12.23 0.34
CA PHE A 135 -3.53 11.69 1.62
C PHE A 135 -4.32 12.77 2.38
N ASP A 136 -5.63 12.63 2.44
CA ASP A 136 -6.46 13.45 3.33
C ASP A 136 -6.35 12.97 4.80
N ASP A 137 -6.91 13.75 5.73
CA ASP A 137 -6.81 13.46 7.17
C ASP A 137 -7.61 12.19 7.56
N ASP A 138 -8.65 11.85 6.80
CA ASP A 138 -9.45 10.63 6.98
C ASP A 138 -8.69 9.38 6.52
N THR A 139 -7.82 9.51 5.52
CA THR A 139 -7.02 8.44 4.93
C THR A 139 -5.73 8.18 5.72
N TRP A 140 -4.98 9.25 6.03
CA TRP A 140 -3.79 9.18 6.86
C TRP A 140 -3.57 10.49 7.61
N SER A 141 -4.05 10.53 8.85
CA SER A 141 -4.06 11.78 9.61
C SER A 141 -2.66 12.35 9.90
N TYR A 142 -2.58 13.68 9.95
CA TYR A 142 -1.36 14.43 10.25
C TYR A 142 -0.71 13.93 11.54
N GLU A 143 -1.53 13.75 12.57
CA GLU A 143 -1.07 13.36 13.90
C GLU A 143 -0.54 11.92 13.91
N THR A 144 -1.12 11.02 13.11
CA THR A 144 -0.60 9.66 12.92
C THR A 144 0.77 9.69 12.25
N ILE A 145 0.93 10.48 11.18
CA ILE A 145 2.21 10.65 10.47
C ILE A 145 3.27 11.22 11.41
N ARG A 146 2.95 12.26 12.17
CA ARG A 146 3.86 12.88 13.13
C ARG A 146 4.35 11.89 14.19
N ARG A 147 3.45 11.08 14.76
CA ARG A 147 3.81 10.05 15.75
C ARG A 147 4.66 8.92 15.15
N GLU A 148 4.41 8.53 13.90
CA GLU A 148 5.25 7.56 13.18
C GLU A 148 6.66 8.12 12.95
N TYR A 149 6.77 9.38 12.49
CA TYR A 149 8.06 10.03 12.27
C TYR A 149 8.87 10.18 13.57
N ASN A 150 8.25 10.64 14.67
CA ASN A 150 8.94 10.78 15.95
C ASN A 150 9.46 9.43 16.49
N ARG A 151 8.69 8.35 16.31
CA ARG A 151 9.13 6.99 16.68
C ARG A 151 10.30 6.51 15.82
N HIS A 152 10.35 6.90 14.56
CA HIS A 152 11.47 6.61 13.66
C HIS A 152 12.73 7.37 14.07
N GLY A 153 12.61 8.67 14.37
CA GLY A 153 13.72 9.51 14.85
C GLY A 153 14.35 8.98 16.15
N TYR A 154 13.53 8.54 17.11
CA TYR A 154 14.02 7.94 18.36
C TYR A 154 14.84 6.67 18.14
N ARG A 155 14.46 5.84 17.16
CA ARG A 155 15.23 4.62 16.82
C ARG A 155 16.59 4.95 16.24
N LYS A 156 16.68 5.94 15.35
CA LYS A 156 17.97 6.42 14.79
C LYS A 156 18.93 6.90 15.88
N THR A 157 18.43 7.65 16.87
CA THR A 157 19.27 8.15 17.97
C THR A 157 19.79 7.05 18.88
N VAL A 158 18.98 6.01 19.17
CA VAL A 158 19.40 4.88 20.01
C VAL A 158 20.44 4.02 19.28
N GLU A 159 20.22 3.72 18.00
CA GLU A 159 21.19 2.95 17.19
C GLU A 159 22.55 3.66 17.09
N ASN A 160 22.56 4.99 16.93
CA ASN A 160 23.80 5.77 16.86
C ASN A 160 24.54 5.92 18.20
N THR A 161 23.88 5.67 19.34
CA THR A 161 24.48 5.79 20.68
C THR A 161 25.06 4.45 21.18
N THR A 162 24.76 3.35 20.50
CA THR A 162 25.15 1.98 20.93
C THR A 162 26.42 1.48 20.22
N ILE A 163 27.32 2.38 19.83
CA ILE A 163 28.64 2.08 19.22
C ILE A 163 29.75 2.48 20.18
#